data_AF-A0A7U4LFC2-F1
#
_entry.id   AF-A0A7U4LFC2-F1
#
_cell.length_a   1.000
_cell.length_b   1.000
_cell.length_c   1.000
_cell.angle_alpha   90.00
_cell.angle_beta   90.00
_cell.angle_gamma   90.00
#
_symmetry.space_group_name_H-M   'P 1'
#
loop_
_entity.id
_entity.type
_entity.pdbx_description
1 polymer ?
#
loop_
_entity_poly.entity_id
_entity_poly.type
_entity_poly.pdbx_seq_one_letter_code
_entity_poly.pdbx_strand_id
1 'polypeptide(L)'
;MVGQPDTSRMHRRLVDSLYVEAMLLADEARTYFDEAGRFERDVLAPLDRVSFSCESLKVTTRLMHIIAWLLTQRAVDSGELSPGDARTPSRRLGFAAETDGATLATMPPQAATIIATSTDLYRRVARIDATADMHLIVDSPARTMMQRLAAAF
;
A
#
# COMPACT_ATOMS: atom_id res chain seq x y z
N MET A 1 9.79 32.23 6.45
CA MET A 1 9.09 31.98 5.17
C MET A 1 8.12 30.82 5.42
N VAL A 2 6.85 31.15 5.54
CA VAL A 2 5.74 30.27 5.99
C VAL A 2 5.11 29.63 4.75
N GLY A 3 5.03 28.30 4.67
CA GLY A 3 4.44 27.64 3.49
C GLY A 3 4.29 26.11 3.48
N GLN A 4 4.61 25.36 4.55
CA GLN A 4 4.58 23.88 4.53
C GLN A 4 3.62 23.15 5.52
N PRO A 5 2.65 23.78 6.23
CA PRO A 5 1.80 23.06 7.18
C PRO A 5 0.60 22.30 6.55
N ASP A 6 0.08 22.71 5.40
CA ASP A 6 -1.14 22.11 4.82
C ASP A 6 -0.90 20.75 4.16
N THR A 7 0.22 20.59 3.45
CA THR A 7 0.55 19.34 2.75
C THR A 7 0.81 18.19 3.72
N SER A 8 1.54 18.43 4.81
CA SER A 8 1.79 17.43 5.86
C SER A 8 0.49 17.02 6.57
N ARG A 9 -0.42 17.96 6.83
CA ARG A 9 -1.72 17.65 7.44
C ARG A 9 -2.61 16.82 6.51
N MET A 10 -2.59 17.11 5.20
CA MET A 10 -3.28 16.30 4.19
C MET A 10 -2.69 14.90 4.07
N HIS A 11 -1.36 14.76 4.07
CA HIS A 11 -0.67 13.47 4.04
C HIS A 11 -1.08 12.58 5.20
N ARG A 12 -1.06 13.11 6.44
CA ARG A 12 -1.48 12.37 7.63
C ARG A 12 -2.92 11.87 7.54
N ARG A 13 -3.86 12.74 7.15
CA ARG A 13 -5.27 12.34 6.97
C ARG A 13 -5.44 11.25 5.90
N LEU A 14 -4.66 11.32 4.82
CA LEU A 14 -4.65 10.30 3.78
C LEU A 14 -4.13 8.96 4.31
N VAL A 15 -3.01 8.96 5.04
CA VAL A 15 -2.46 7.75 5.70
C VAL A 15 -3.47 7.15 6.67
N ASP A 16 -4.09 7.97 7.52
CA ASP A 16 -5.11 7.51 8.49
C ASP A 16 -6.31 6.87 7.78
N SER A 17 -6.81 7.50 6.70
CA SER A 17 -7.91 6.96 5.90
C SER A 17 -7.55 5.64 5.23
N LEU A 18 -6.36 5.55 4.63
CA LEU A 18 -5.87 4.32 4.00
C LEU A 18 -5.65 3.20 5.01
N TYR A 19 -5.24 3.52 6.24
CA TYR A 19 -5.10 2.55 7.32
C TYR A 19 -6.44 1.94 7.72
N VAL A 20 -7.47 2.77 7.90
CA VAL A 20 -8.82 2.27 8.19
C VAL A 20 -9.34 1.41 7.03
N GLU A 21 -9.17 1.87 5.79
CA GLU A 21 -9.57 1.13 4.59
C GLU A 21 -8.87 -0.24 4.52
N ALA A 22 -7.55 -0.29 4.76
CA ALA A 22 -6.77 -1.53 4.77
C ALA A 22 -7.21 -2.49 5.88
N MET A 23 -7.49 -1.98 7.08
CA MET A 23 -7.93 -2.80 8.21
C MET A 23 -9.33 -3.40 7.98
N LEU A 24 -10.26 -2.61 7.44
CA LEU A 24 -11.60 -3.10 7.09
C LEU A 24 -11.53 -4.17 6.01
N LEU A 25 -10.75 -3.93 4.95
CA LEU A 25 -10.59 -4.89 3.86
C LEU A 25 -9.87 -6.17 4.31
N ALA A 26 -8.92 -6.07 5.26
CA ALA A 26 -8.28 -7.25 5.86
C ALA A 26 -9.25 -8.08 6.69
N ASP A 27 -10.14 -7.44 7.45
CA ASP A 27 -11.16 -8.16 8.20
C ASP A 27 -12.22 -8.80 7.28
N GLU A 28 -12.63 -8.10 6.22
CA GLU A 28 -13.53 -8.64 5.19
C GLU A 28 -12.89 -9.84 4.48
N ALA A 29 -11.63 -9.72 4.05
CA ALA A 29 -10.90 -10.79 3.39
C ALA A 29 -10.74 -12.02 4.31
N ARG A 30 -10.38 -11.79 5.58
CA ARG A 30 -10.27 -12.85 6.58
C ARG A 30 -11.61 -13.58 6.74
N THR A 31 -12.67 -12.83 6.98
CA THR A 31 -14.03 -13.39 7.19
C THR A 31 -14.47 -14.20 5.96
N TYR A 32 -14.29 -13.65 4.75
CA TYR A 32 -14.68 -14.35 3.54
C TYR A 32 -13.85 -15.61 3.29
N PHE A 33 -12.51 -15.54 3.33
CA PHE A 33 -11.67 -16.70 3.01
C PHE A 33 -11.70 -17.78 4.10
N ASP A 34 -11.95 -17.42 5.36
CA ASP A 34 -12.09 -18.38 6.45
C ASP A 34 -13.47 -19.04 6.47
N GLU A 35 -14.58 -18.33 6.23
CA GLU A 35 -15.93 -18.88 6.42
C GLU A 35 -16.58 -19.28 5.09
N ALA A 36 -16.86 -18.30 4.23
CA ALA A 36 -17.61 -18.48 2.99
C ALA A 36 -16.77 -19.17 1.89
N GLY A 37 -15.47 -18.88 1.84
CA GLY A 37 -14.54 -19.40 0.85
C GLY A 37 -14.37 -20.91 0.92
N ARG A 38 -14.61 -21.55 2.07
CA ARG A 38 -14.56 -23.01 2.19
C ARG A 38 -15.71 -23.68 1.42
N PHE A 39 -16.94 -23.19 1.56
CA PHE A 39 -18.09 -23.74 0.86
C PHE A 39 -18.02 -23.50 -0.64
N GLU A 40 -17.68 -22.29 -1.07
CA GLU A 40 -17.58 -21.97 -2.50
C GLU A 40 -16.42 -22.72 -3.16
N ARG A 41 -15.25 -22.78 -2.51
CA ARG A 41 -14.12 -23.60 -2.97
C ARG A 41 -14.51 -25.07 -3.07
N ASP A 42 -15.35 -25.57 -2.17
CA ASP A 42 -15.73 -26.99 -2.18
C ASP A 42 -16.72 -27.37 -3.29
N VAL A 43 -17.28 -26.40 -4.00
CA VAL A 43 -18.09 -26.61 -5.22
C VAL A 43 -17.29 -26.38 -6.50
N LEU A 44 -16.13 -25.73 -6.41
CA LEU A 44 -15.24 -25.47 -7.56
C LEU A 44 -14.54 -26.74 -8.08
N ALA A 45 -14.24 -26.75 -9.38
CA ALA A 45 -13.40 -27.78 -9.99
C ALA A 45 -11.98 -27.73 -9.40
N PRO A 46 -11.21 -28.86 -9.40
CA PRO A 46 -9.92 -28.93 -8.70
C PRO A 46 -8.92 -27.82 -9.08
N LEU A 47 -8.85 -27.44 -10.37
CA LEU A 47 -7.97 -26.36 -10.82
C LEU A 47 -8.41 -24.99 -10.30
N ASP A 48 -9.72 -24.72 -10.27
CA ASP A 48 -10.27 -23.46 -9.77
C ASP A 48 -10.06 -23.30 -8.26
N ARG A 49 -10.00 -24.42 -7.50
CA ARG A 49 -9.65 -24.39 -6.08
C ARG A 49 -8.22 -23.94 -5.82
N VAL A 50 -7.29 -24.36 -6.69
CA VAL A 50 -5.88 -23.96 -6.60
C VAL A 50 -5.77 -22.48 -6.91
N SER A 51 -6.39 -22.02 -8.00
CA SER A 51 -6.45 -20.61 -8.36
C SER A 51 -7.03 -19.76 -7.23
N PHE A 52 -8.16 -20.17 -6.65
CA PHE A 52 -8.77 -19.49 -5.51
C PHE A 52 -7.82 -19.37 -4.31
N SER A 53 -7.11 -20.46 -3.99
CA SER A 53 -6.13 -20.48 -2.87
C SER A 53 -4.91 -19.61 -3.16
N CYS A 54 -4.45 -19.56 -4.42
CA CYS A 54 -3.39 -18.65 -4.82
C CYS A 54 -3.84 -17.19 -4.71
N GLU A 55 -5.05 -16.87 -5.17
CA GLU A 55 -5.58 -15.50 -5.10
C GLU A 55 -5.83 -15.04 -3.65
N SER A 56 -6.30 -15.91 -2.76
CA SER A 56 -6.43 -15.57 -1.33
C SER A 56 -5.08 -15.25 -0.69
N LEU A 57 -4.03 -16.02 -1.02
CA LEU A 57 -2.67 -15.74 -0.54
C LEU A 57 -2.11 -14.43 -1.10
N LYS A 58 -2.40 -14.10 -2.36
CA LYS A 58 -2.01 -12.81 -2.95
C LYS A 58 -2.69 -11.65 -2.22
N VAL A 59 -3.98 -11.77 -1.91
CA VAL A 59 -4.72 -10.74 -1.15
C VAL A 59 -4.10 -10.53 0.22
N THR A 60 -3.86 -11.60 0.99
CA THR A 60 -3.30 -11.47 2.35
C THR A 60 -1.90 -10.87 2.34
N THR A 61 -1.04 -11.31 1.42
CA THR A 61 0.32 -10.76 1.26
C THR A 61 0.28 -9.27 0.90
N ARG A 62 -0.63 -8.89 -0.01
CA ARG A 62 -0.80 -7.50 -0.44
C ARG A 62 -1.25 -6.61 0.72
N LEU A 63 -2.25 -7.05 1.48
CA LEU A 63 -2.76 -6.32 2.65
C LEU A 63 -1.71 -6.22 3.75
N MET A 64 -0.94 -7.28 3.99
CA MET A 64 0.19 -7.26 4.93
C MET A 64 1.23 -6.20 4.55
N HIS A 65 1.63 -6.14 3.27
CA HIS A 65 2.57 -5.12 2.80
C HIS A 65 2.02 -3.69 2.93
N ILE A 66 0.73 -3.49 2.59
CA ILE A 66 0.06 -2.20 2.76
C ILE A 66 0.07 -1.78 4.24
N ILE A 67 -0.36 -2.67 5.14
CA ILE A 67 -0.47 -2.37 6.57
C ILE A 67 0.90 -2.09 7.18
N ALA A 68 1.92 -2.90 6.86
CA ALA A 68 3.29 -2.69 7.35
C ALA A 68 3.84 -1.31 6.92
N TRP A 69 3.59 -0.92 5.66
CA TRP A 69 3.98 0.40 5.17
C TRP A 69 3.22 1.53 5.87
N LEU A 70 1.90 1.41 6.04
CA LEU A 70 1.08 2.43 6.71
C LEU A 70 1.47 2.60 8.19
N LEU A 71 1.80 1.51 8.89
CA LEU A 71 2.32 1.57 10.26
C LEU A 71 3.66 2.30 10.31
N THR A 72 4.53 2.09 9.32
CA THR A 72 5.79 2.84 9.19
C THR A 72 5.53 4.33 9.04
N GLN A 73 4.58 4.74 8.18
CA GLN A 73 4.24 6.16 8.02
C GLN A 73 3.67 6.77 9.31
N ARG A 74 2.83 6.03 10.04
CA ARG A 74 2.30 6.50 11.33
C ARG A 74 3.38 6.67 12.39
N ALA A 75 4.39 5.79 12.41
CA ALA A 75 5.55 5.94 13.30
C ALA A 75 6.39 7.18 12.95
N VAL A 76 6.46 7.56 11.68
CA VAL A 76 7.08 8.84 11.28
C VAL A 76 6.26 10.02 11.77
N ASP A 77 4.94 9.97 11.59
CA ASP A 77 4.03 11.03 12.00
C ASP A 77 3.98 11.23 13.53
N SER A 78 4.18 10.16 14.32
CA SER A 78 4.30 10.25 15.79
C SER A 78 5.68 10.68 16.27
N GLY A 79 6.68 10.73 15.38
CA GLY A 79 8.07 11.03 15.72
C GLY A 79 8.85 9.85 16.30
N GLU A 80 8.27 8.65 16.32
CA GLU A 80 8.94 7.41 16.75
C GLU A 80 9.98 6.92 15.72
N LEU A 81 9.82 7.28 14.45
CA LEU A 81 10.71 6.93 13.36
C LEU A 81 11.13 8.17 12.57
N SER A 82 12.41 8.27 12.20
CA SER A 82 12.83 9.37 11.35
C SER A 82 12.32 9.18 9.90
N PRO A 83 12.04 10.27 9.15
CA PRO A 83 11.66 10.16 7.74
C PRO A 83 12.73 9.48 6.87
N GLY A 84 14.00 9.56 7.25
CA GLY A 84 15.10 8.89 6.56
C GLY A 84 15.07 7.37 6.79
N ASP A 85 14.80 6.94 8.02
CA ASP A 85 14.72 5.53 8.37
C ASP A 85 13.52 4.83 7.73
N ALA A 86 12.41 5.54 7.55
CA ALA A 86 11.23 5.01 6.85
C ALA A 86 11.48 4.70 5.36
N ARG A 87 12.56 5.24 4.77
CA ARG A 87 12.92 5.05 3.36
C ARG A 87 13.90 3.91 3.14
N THR A 88 14.34 3.22 4.20
CA THR A 88 15.20 2.05 4.04
C THR A 88 14.50 0.98 3.19
N PRO A 89 15.21 0.23 2.33
CA PRO A 89 14.58 -0.77 1.46
C PRO A 89 13.68 -1.77 2.20
N SER A 90 14.00 -2.10 3.46
CA SER A 90 13.21 -2.98 4.33
C SER A 90 11.89 -2.39 4.83
N ARG A 91 11.70 -1.08 4.75
CA ARG A 91 10.51 -0.35 5.24
C ARG A 91 9.66 0.24 4.09
N ARG A 92 10.13 0.08 2.85
CA ARG A 92 9.36 0.41 1.65
C ARG A 92 8.21 -0.56 1.46
N LEU A 93 7.26 -0.18 0.60
CA LEU A 93 6.16 -1.06 0.22
C LEU A 93 6.71 -2.34 -0.41
N GLY A 94 6.40 -3.49 0.19
CA GLY A 94 6.81 -4.80 -0.30
C GLY A 94 6.17 -5.14 -1.65
N PHE A 95 6.81 -6.05 -2.40
CA PHE A 95 6.27 -6.56 -3.65
C PHE A 95 5.00 -7.38 -3.41
N ALA A 96 3.91 -7.05 -4.09
CA ALA A 96 2.71 -7.87 -4.10
C ALA A 96 2.46 -8.41 -5.52
N ALA A 97 2.22 -9.71 -5.63
CA ALA A 97 1.93 -10.33 -6.92
C ALA A 97 0.62 -9.82 -7.52
N GLU A 98 0.60 -9.70 -8.84
CA GLU A 98 -0.59 -9.30 -9.58
C GLU A 98 -1.56 -10.48 -9.79
N THR A 99 -2.82 -10.13 -9.95
CA THR A 99 -3.87 -11.07 -10.35
C THR A 99 -4.16 -10.87 -11.83
N ASP A 100 -4.15 -11.97 -12.58
CA ASP A 100 -4.49 -11.96 -14.00
C ASP A 100 -6.00 -11.74 -14.20
N GLY A 101 -6.36 -11.03 -15.27
CA GLY A 101 -7.75 -10.68 -15.58
C GLY A 101 -8.63 -11.89 -15.91
N ALA A 102 -8.08 -12.92 -16.56
CA ALA A 102 -8.84 -14.13 -16.86
C ALA A 102 -9.11 -14.93 -15.57
N THR A 103 -8.12 -15.02 -14.69
CA THR A 103 -8.31 -15.62 -13.35
C THR A 103 -9.33 -14.85 -12.53
N LEU A 104 -9.31 -13.52 -12.55
CA LEU A 104 -10.28 -12.71 -11.83
C LEU A 104 -11.72 -12.96 -12.33
N ALA A 105 -11.90 -13.15 -13.63
CA ALA A 105 -13.20 -13.37 -14.25
C ALA A 105 -13.84 -14.73 -13.88
N THR A 106 -13.04 -15.70 -13.43
CA THR A 106 -13.53 -17.01 -12.98
C THR A 106 -13.81 -17.07 -11.47
N MET A 107 -13.45 -16.01 -10.72
CA MET A 107 -13.65 -15.97 -9.28
C MET A 107 -15.12 -15.75 -8.91
N PRO A 108 -15.57 -16.27 -7.75
CA PRO A 108 -16.85 -15.89 -7.18
C PRO A 108 -16.96 -14.37 -7.01
N PRO A 109 -18.16 -13.77 -7.14
CA PRO A 109 -18.33 -12.31 -7.15
C PRO A 109 -17.72 -11.59 -5.95
N GLN A 110 -17.84 -12.17 -4.75
CA GLN A 110 -17.29 -11.60 -3.53
C GLN A 110 -15.75 -11.68 -3.50
N ALA A 111 -15.17 -12.84 -3.86
CA ALA A 111 -13.73 -12.99 -4.03
C ALA A 111 -13.16 -11.97 -5.04
N ALA A 112 -13.81 -11.84 -6.20
CA ALA A 112 -13.40 -10.91 -7.25
C ALA A 112 -13.39 -9.46 -6.74
N THR A 113 -14.39 -9.08 -5.94
CA THR A 113 -14.48 -7.75 -5.33
C THR A 113 -13.33 -7.49 -4.35
N ILE A 114 -13.03 -8.44 -3.46
CA ILE A 114 -11.92 -8.34 -2.50
C ILE A 114 -10.57 -8.25 -3.22
N ILE A 115 -10.37 -9.07 -4.26
CA ILE A 115 -9.15 -9.06 -5.08
C ILE A 115 -8.97 -7.71 -5.78
N ALA A 116 -10.02 -7.20 -6.43
CA ALA A 116 -9.98 -5.93 -7.14
C ALA A 116 -9.71 -4.76 -6.17
N THR A 117 -10.41 -4.72 -5.04
CA THR A 117 -10.28 -3.66 -4.03
C THR A 117 -8.89 -3.65 -3.41
N SER A 118 -8.36 -4.82 -3.04
CA SER A 118 -7.00 -4.90 -2.48
C SER A 118 -5.94 -4.49 -3.50
N THR A 119 -6.16 -4.81 -4.79
CA THR A 119 -5.27 -4.41 -5.89
C THR A 119 -5.28 -2.89 -6.09
N ASP A 120 -6.45 -2.25 -6.10
CA ASP A 120 -6.53 -0.79 -6.20
C ASP A 120 -5.86 -0.09 -5.00
N LEU A 121 -6.14 -0.57 -3.79
CA LEU A 121 -5.52 -0.05 -2.57
C LEU A 121 -3.99 -0.15 -2.64
N TYR A 122 -3.44 -1.28 -3.07
CA TYR A 122 -2.00 -1.43 -3.27
C TYR A 122 -1.45 -0.43 -4.27
N ARG A 123 -2.10 -0.25 -5.43
CA ARG A 123 -1.66 0.74 -6.43
C ARG A 123 -1.68 2.16 -5.89
N ARG A 124 -2.68 2.52 -5.10
CA ARG A 124 -2.76 3.84 -4.43
C ARG A 124 -1.59 4.03 -3.48
N VAL A 125 -1.32 3.05 -2.62
CA VAL A 125 -0.19 3.10 -1.67
C VAL A 125 1.16 3.12 -2.40
N ALA A 126 1.32 2.32 -3.45
CA ALA A 126 2.54 2.30 -4.26
C ALA A 126 2.84 3.65 -4.92
N ARG A 127 1.81 4.36 -5.40
CA ARG A 127 1.99 5.73 -5.92
C ARG A 127 2.45 6.70 -4.84
N ILE A 128 1.95 6.58 -3.62
CA ILE A 128 2.36 7.44 -2.50
C ILE A 128 3.81 7.14 -2.11
N ASP A 129 4.19 5.86 -1.98
CA ASP A 129 5.56 5.43 -1.72
C ASP A 129 6.54 5.99 -2.77
N ALA A 130 6.19 5.88 -4.05
CA ALA A 130 7.00 6.41 -5.15
C ALA A 130 7.11 7.95 -5.16
N THR A 131 6.09 8.67 -4.67
CA THR A 131 6.11 10.14 -4.63
C THR A 131 7.12 10.66 -3.59
N ALA A 132 7.38 9.89 -2.53
CA ALA A 132 8.38 10.24 -1.52
C ALA A 132 9.80 10.32 -2.10
N ASP A 133 10.11 9.50 -3.11
CA ASP A 133 11.38 9.53 -3.84
C ASP A 133 11.46 10.74 -4.79
N MET A 134 10.35 11.10 -5.45
CA MET A 134 10.30 12.19 -6.43
C MET A 134 10.51 13.57 -5.80
N HIS A 135 10.09 13.80 -4.55
CA HIS A 135 10.32 15.07 -3.85
C HIS A 135 11.81 15.41 -3.65
N LEU A 136 12.71 14.41 -3.63
CA LEU A 136 14.16 14.64 -3.53
C LEU A 136 14.80 15.07 -4.84
N ILE A 137 14.27 14.63 -5.99
CA ILE A 137 14.80 15.02 -7.30
C ILE A 137 14.48 16.50 -7.58
N VAL A 138 13.37 17.00 -7.02
CA VAL A 138 12.89 18.37 -7.19
C VAL A 138 13.33 19.30 -6.04
N ASP A 139 14.16 18.82 -5.09
CA ASP A 139 14.86 19.72 -4.16
C ASP A 139 15.85 20.58 -4.97
N SER A 140 15.29 21.72 -5.38
CA SER A 140 15.68 22.59 -6.48
C SER A 140 17.18 22.71 -6.74
N PRO A 141 17.65 22.51 -7.99
CA PRO A 141 19.01 22.84 -8.42
C PRO A 141 19.42 24.28 -8.06
N ALA A 142 18.44 25.20 -8.00
CA ALA A 142 18.66 26.57 -7.59
C ALA A 142 19.04 26.66 -6.09
N ARG A 143 18.49 25.79 -5.23
CA ARG A 143 18.83 25.74 -3.80
C ARG A 143 20.26 25.24 -3.59
N THR A 144 20.70 24.26 -4.38
CA THR A 144 22.09 23.79 -4.40
C THR A 144 23.06 24.87 -4.93
N MET A 145 22.67 25.61 -5.98
CA MET A 145 23.45 26.75 -6.49
C MET A 145 23.54 27.90 -5.47
N MET A 146 22.44 28.24 -4.80
CA MET A 146 22.41 29.29 -3.79
C MET A 146 23.26 28.94 -2.57
N GLN A 147 23.25 27.67 -2.12
CA GLN A 147 24.13 27.22 -1.03
C GLN A 147 25.60 27.28 -1.42
N ARG A 148 25.95 26.95 -2.68
CA ARG A 148 27.32 27.10 -3.18
C ARG A 148 27.77 28.55 -3.24
N LEU A 149 26.90 29.48 -3.66
CA LEU A 149 27.20 30.91 -3.67
C LEU A 149 27.36 31.46 -2.26
N ALA A 150 26.50 31.05 -1.32
CA ALA A 150 26.56 31.49 0.08
C ALA A 150 27.80 30.97 0.83
N ALA A 151 28.41 29.87 0.39
CA ALA A 151 29.63 29.31 0.98
C ALA A 151 30.93 29.86 0.35
N ALA A 152 30.84 30.66 -0.71
CA ALA A 152 32.00 31.21 -1.44
C ALA A 152 32.35 32.66 -1.04
N PHE A 153 31.63 33.23 -0.09
CA PHE A 153 31.85 34.56 0.52
C PHE A 153 31.87 34.43 2.05
#